data_AF-A0A378QN67-F1
#
_entry.id   AF-A0A378QN67-F1
#
_cell.length_a   1.000
_cell.length_b   1.000
_cell.length_c   1.000
_cell.angle_alpha   90.00
_cell.angle_beta   90.00
_cell.angle_gamma   90.00
#
_symmetry.space_group_name_H-M   'P 1'
#
loop_
_entity.id
_entity.type
_entity.pdbx_description
1 polymer ?
#
loop_
_entity_poly.entity_id
_entity_poly.type
_entity_poly.pdbx_seq_one_letter_code
_entity_poly.pdbx_strand_id
1 'polypeptide(L)'
;MHTIPPKSPTALRILHTSDWHIGKRLFNHTRYDEFEAFLNWLHTAISTHDVDALIVAGDIFDTATPSNKAQELYYDFLGKVAKSPCQHVIITAGNHDSPTFLDAPKAILKTLNVQVVGQATADIHDEILLLKDKPQDDLKNNLKDKSQDNPKDDSKINSDIVRAIVLAVPYLRDKDVRTGGSFELTGQRDSETAQGIAKHYQSLAEHAIALRDKHQASPNQPPIPIIATGHLFSAGASVSSDDDGMRKETFVGTLGQLPASIFANDINYVALGHIHAPQKVAGQDRIRYCGSPIAMGFGEIGKDKEVLIVDFDPVTANTPHIHALTVPVFTKLVRLQGDTDSIKHALRPLIAENQTIYAEIIYDGQALEPNFAKDIKAFLTDTKVLPLNIQNNTQRRHVLQSTHHDENLKQLTTMDVFERLLDRRAVSNDEKDELKVAYQHIIQVIHEQDVQAD
;
A
#
# COMPACT_ATOMS: atom_id res chain seq x y z
N MET A 1 1.53 -24.31 -11.52
CA MET A 1 0.42 -23.87 -10.66
C MET A 1 0.50 -24.67 -9.38
N HIS A 2 0.99 -24.06 -8.29
CA HIS A 2 0.88 -24.67 -6.96
C HIS A 2 -0.59 -24.62 -6.57
N THR A 3 -1.26 -25.76 -6.60
CA THR A 3 -2.64 -25.89 -6.14
C THR A 3 -2.64 -25.83 -4.62
N ILE A 4 -3.35 -24.85 -4.04
CA ILE A 4 -3.55 -24.76 -2.59
C ILE A 4 -4.30 -26.01 -2.15
N PRO A 5 -3.80 -26.75 -1.14
CA PRO A 5 -4.44 -27.98 -0.71
C PRO A 5 -5.86 -27.70 -0.18
N PRO A 6 -6.78 -28.68 -0.28
CA PRO A 6 -8.08 -28.56 0.36
C PRO A 6 -7.89 -28.33 1.86
N LYS A 7 -8.71 -27.44 2.42
CA LYS A 7 -8.67 -27.11 3.85
C LYS A 7 -9.06 -28.33 4.67
N SER A 8 -8.28 -28.62 5.72
CA SER A 8 -8.66 -29.63 6.71
C SER A 8 -9.93 -29.18 7.45
N PRO A 9 -10.93 -30.06 7.70
CA PRO A 9 -12.19 -29.67 8.34
C PRO A 9 -12.03 -28.99 9.70
N THR A 10 -10.93 -29.27 10.39
CA THR A 10 -10.61 -28.72 11.71
C THR A 10 -9.59 -27.60 11.65
N ALA A 11 -9.07 -27.21 10.48
CA ALA A 11 -8.09 -26.13 10.37
C ALA A 11 -8.78 -24.77 10.28
N LEU A 12 -8.16 -23.75 10.90
CA LEU A 12 -8.49 -22.36 10.63
C LEU A 12 -7.70 -21.91 9.39
N ARG A 13 -8.38 -21.37 8.39
CA ARG A 13 -7.76 -20.81 7.19
C ARG A 13 -7.96 -19.30 7.16
N ILE A 14 -6.85 -18.56 7.13
CA ILE A 14 -6.87 -17.11 6.95
C ILE A 14 -6.39 -16.73 5.54
N LEU A 15 -6.87 -15.61 5.04
CA LEU A 15 -6.31 -14.93 3.87
C LEU A 15 -5.72 -13.59 4.32
N HIS A 16 -4.45 -13.39 4.06
CA HIS A 16 -3.71 -12.16 4.35
C HIS A 16 -3.42 -11.39 3.05
N THR A 17 -3.86 -10.14 3.01
CA THR A 17 -3.58 -9.14 1.98
C THR A 17 -3.32 -7.77 2.63
N SER A 18 -2.73 -6.81 1.90
CA SER A 18 -2.46 -5.45 2.38
C SER A 18 -2.29 -4.50 1.19
N ASP A 19 -2.06 -3.21 1.47
CA ASP A 19 -1.57 -2.23 0.50
C ASP A 19 -2.45 -2.15 -0.76
N TRP A 20 -3.77 -2.13 -0.55
CA TRP A 20 -4.73 -2.03 -1.65
C TRP A 20 -4.65 -0.68 -2.33
N HIS A 21 -4.51 0.40 -1.56
CA HIS A 21 -4.52 1.78 -2.04
C HIS A 21 -5.67 2.07 -3.00
N ILE A 22 -6.90 1.68 -2.64
CA ILE A 22 -8.07 1.91 -3.49
C ILE A 22 -8.18 3.40 -3.80
N GLY A 23 -8.31 3.71 -5.10
CA GLY A 23 -8.34 5.08 -5.61
C GLY A 23 -6.97 5.63 -6.04
N LYS A 24 -5.88 4.87 -5.89
CA LYS A 24 -4.57 5.23 -6.43
C LYS A 24 -4.66 5.45 -7.94
N ARG A 25 -4.01 6.53 -8.37
CA ARG A 25 -3.85 6.85 -9.78
C ARG A 25 -2.46 6.41 -10.25
N LEU A 26 -2.38 5.96 -11.49
CA LEU A 26 -1.10 5.80 -12.18
C LEU A 26 -0.93 7.02 -13.08
N PHE A 27 -0.04 7.94 -12.71
CA PHE A 27 0.01 9.28 -13.29
C PHE A 27 -1.36 9.97 -13.17
N ASN A 28 -1.89 10.46 -14.29
CA ASN A 28 -3.20 11.12 -14.31
C ASN A 28 -4.34 10.14 -14.62
N HIS A 29 -4.12 8.82 -14.57
CA HIS A 29 -5.12 7.81 -14.90
C HIS A 29 -5.72 7.15 -13.67
N THR A 30 -7.05 7.02 -13.63
CA THR A 30 -7.78 6.32 -12.57
C THR A 30 -7.79 4.82 -12.83
N ARG A 31 -7.83 4.01 -11.77
CA ARG A 31 -7.67 2.54 -11.87
C ARG A 31 -8.84 1.76 -11.26
N TYR A 32 -10.02 2.36 -11.19
CA TYR A 32 -11.17 1.77 -10.48
C TYR A 32 -11.57 0.40 -11.06
N ASP A 33 -11.47 0.20 -12.38
CA ASP A 33 -11.78 -1.08 -13.01
C ASP A 33 -10.81 -2.19 -12.57
N GLU A 34 -9.52 -1.86 -12.38
CA GLU A 34 -8.51 -2.81 -11.86
C GLU A 34 -8.79 -3.16 -10.40
N PHE A 35 -9.13 -2.17 -9.57
CA PHE A 35 -9.50 -2.39 -8.18
C PHE A 35 -10.77 -3.23 -8.06
N GLU A 36 -11.79 -2.95 -8.87
CA GLU A 36 -13.03 -3.73 -8.89
C GLU A 36 -12.76 -5.17 -9.31
N ALA A 37 -11.96 -5.39 -10.36
CA ALA A 37 -11.58 -6.72 -10.81
C ALA A 37 -10.81 -7.49 -9.73
N PHE A 38 -9.87 -6.83 -9.04
CA PHE A 38 -9.17 -7.41 -7.90
C PHE A 38 -10.12 -7.79 -6.75
N LEU A 39 -11.00 -6.89 -6.32
CA LEU A 39 -11.91 -7.15 -5.20
C LEU A 39 -12.91 -8.27 -5.53
N ASN A 40 -13.39 -8.34 -6.78
CA ASN A 40 -14.24 -9.44 -7.25
C ASN A 40 -13.48 -10.77 -7.30
N TRP A 41 -12.22 -10.76 -7.76
CA TRP A 41 -11.36 -11.94 -7.70
C TRP A 41 -11.09 -12.38 -6.27
N LEU A 42 -10.80 -11.45 -5.35
CA LEU A 42 -10.54 -11.73 -3.95
C LEU A 42 -11.76 -12.35 -3.26
N HIS A 43 -12.96 -11.81 -3.50
CA HIS A 43 -14.21 -12.41 -3.03
C HIS A 43 -14.40 -13.85 -3.55
N THR A 44 -14.06 -14.09 -4.82
CA THR A 44 -14.11 -15.43 -5.42
C THR A 44 -13.08 -16.36 -4.77
N ALA A 45 -11.86 -15.89 -4.52
CA ALA A 45 -10.80 -16.65 -3.86
C ALA A 45 -11.17 -17.03 -2.43
N ILE A 46 -11.76 -16.11 -1.66
CA ILE A 46 -12.28 -16.35 -0.31
C ILE A 46 -13.25 -17.54 -0.30
N SER A 47 -14.21 -17.54 -1.23
CA SER A 47 -15.21 -18.61 -1.34
C SER A 47 -14.61 -19.91 -1.85
N THR A 48 -13.73 -19.84 -2.87
CA THR A 48 -13.12 -21.01 -3.51
C THR A 48 -12.20 -21.78 -2.56
N HIS A 49 -11.51 -21.07 -1.68
CA HIS A 49 -10.55 -21.66 -0.76
C HIS A 49 -11.08 -21.87 0.66
N ASP A 50 -12.37 -21.65 0.91
CA ASP A 50 -13.02 -21.81 2.22
C ASP A 50 -12.30 -21.01 3.34
N VAL A 51 -12.04 -19.74 3.07
CA VAL A 51 -11.36 -18.84 4.02
C VAL A 51 -12.28 -18.51 5.18
N ASP A 52 -11.84 -18.75 6.41
CA ASP A 52 -12.59 -18.42 7.64
C ASP A 52 -12.41 -16.95 8.04
N ALA A 53 -11.21 -16.41 7.86
CA ALA A 53 -10.91 -15.03 8.22
C ALA A 53 -10.08 -14.30 7.16
N LEU A 54 -10.53 -13.09 6.82
CA LEU A 54 -9.78 -12.16 5.97
C LEU A 54 -9.03 -11.16 6.85
N ILE A 55 -7.74 -11.00 6.63
CA ILE A 55 -6.90 -9.98 7.26
C ILE A 55 -6.42 -9.02 6.18
N VAL A 56 -6.72 -7.73 6.36
CA VAL A 56 -6.23 -6.64 5.52
C VAL A 56 -5.30 -5.74 6.34
N ALA A 57 -3.99 -5.88 6.16
CA ALA A 57 -2.96 -5.28 7.00
C ALA A 57 -2.54 -3.87 6.53
N GLY A 58 -3.50 -2.93 6.51
CA GLY A 58 -3.24 -1.52 6.22
C GLY A 58 -3.24 -1.11 4.75
N ASP A 59 -3.24 0.21 4.56
CA ASP A 59 -3.31 0.95 3.30
C ASP A 59 -4.49 0.50 2.42
N ILE A 60 -5.69 0.63 2.99
CA ILE A 60 -6.96 0.35 2.31
C ILE A 60 -7.19 1.35 1.18
N PHE A 61 -6.99 2.63 1.48
CA PHE A 61 -7.15 3.74 0.53
C PHE A 61 -5.81 4.39 0.21
N ASP A 62 -5.68 4.99 -0.99
CA ASP A 62 -4.47 5.73 -1.37
C ASP A 62 -4.31 7.06 -0.59
N THR A 63 -5.41 7.60 -0.07
CA THR A 63 -5.43 8.87 0.66
C THR A 63 -6.35 8.82 1.87
N ALA A 64 -6.07 9.67 2.86
CA ALA A 64 -6.88 9.86 4.06
C ALA A 64 -8.31 10.35 3.78
N THR A 65 -8.57 10.87 2.58
CA THR A 65 -9.87 11.36 2.11
C THR A 65 -10.26 10.64 0.82
N PRO A 66 -10.69 9.36 0.91
CA PRO A 66 -10.98 8.56 -0.27
C PRO A 66 -12.17 9.13 -1.05
N SER A 67 -12.13 8.99 -2.38
CA SER A 67 -13.23 9.39 -3.25
C SER A 67 -14.49 8.55 -3.01
N ASN A 68 -15.67 9.07 -3.37
CA ASN A 68 -16.92 8.31 -3.25
C ASN A 68 -16.85 6.96 -4.01
N LYS A 69 -16.16 6.91 -5.16
CA LYS A 69 -16.00 5.68 -5.93
C LYS A 69 -15.11 4.66 -5.21
N ALA A 70 -14.04 5.11 -4.56
CA ALA A 70 -13.19 4.24 -3.75
C ALA A 70 -13.96 3.67 -2.56
N GLN A 71 -14.75 4.51 -1.88
CA GLN A 71 -15.60 4.09 -0.77
C GLN A 71 -16.68 3.08 -1.22
N GLU A 72 -17.32 3.32 -2.37
CA GLU A 72 -18.30 2.40 -2.95
C GLU A 72 -17.69 1.00 -3.17
N LEU A 73 -16.51 0.91 -3.80
CA LEU A 73 -15.82 -0.36 -4.03
C LEU A 73 -15.51 -1.09 -2.71
N TYR A 74 -15.04 -0.35 -1.71
CA TYR A 74 -14.73 -0.91 -0.40
C TYR A 74 -15.97 -1.48 0.30
N TYR A 75 -17.05 -0.70 0.40
CA TYR A 75 -18.26 -1.15 1.09
C TYR A 75 -19.02 -2.23 0.31
N ASP A 76 -19.03 -2.18 -1.03
CA ASP A 76 -19.60 -3.25 -1.86
C ASP A 76 -18.84 -4.57 -1.65
N PHE A 77 -17.51 -4.53 -1.64
CA PHE A 77 -16.69 -5.70 -1.33
C PHE A 77 -17.01 -6.28 0.06
N LEU A 78 -17.06 -5.46 1.11
CA LEU A 78 -17.43 -5.93 2.45
C LEU A 78 -18.84 -6.52 2.49
N GLY A 79 -19.79 -5.92 1.78
CA GLY A 79 -21.15 -6.43 1.66
C GLY A 79 -21.23 -7.80 0.95
N LYS A 80 -20.33 -8.05 -0.01
CA LYS A 80 -20.16 -9.37 -0.66
C LYS A 80 -19.51 -10.39 0.29
N VAL A 81 -18.40 -10.03 0.94
CA VAL A 81 -17.68 -10.92 1.88
C VAL A 81 -18.55 -11.31 3.08
N ALA A 82 -19.37 -10.41 3.60
CA ALA A 82 -20.29 -10.71 4.71
C ALA A 82 -21.31 -11.82 4.37
N LYS A 83 -21.55 -12.10 3.10
CA LYS A 83 -22.43 -13.17 2.61
C LYS A 83 -21.68 -14.44 2.19
N SER A 84 -20.36 -14.43 2.30
CA SER A 84 -19.47 -15.54 1.93
C SER A 84 -19.24 -16.48 3.14
N PRO A 85 -18.51 -17.60 2.95
CA PRO A 85 -18.09 -18.47 4.07
C PRO A 85 -17.21 -17.78 5.11
N CYS A 86 -16.57 -16.66 4.75
CA CYS A 86 -15.72 -15.88 5.65
C CYS A 86 -16.51 -15.39 6.86
N GLN A 87 -16.06 -15.81 8.04
CA GLN A 87 -16.72 -15.53 9.31
C GLN A 87 -16.22 -14.24 9.93
N HIS A 88 -14.95 -13.88 9.70
CA HIS A 88 -14.29 -12.75 10.33
C HIS A 88 -13.53 -11.92 9.30
N VAL A 89 -13.71 -10.61 9.31
CA VAL A 89 -12.88 -9.69 8.53
C VAL A 89 -12.18 -8.74 9.48
N ILE A 90 -10.86 -8.70 9.45
CA ILE A 90 -10.03 -7.86 10.29
C ILE A 90 -9.32 -6.86 9.37
N ILE A 91 -9.53 -5.58 9.63
CA ILE A 91 -8.98 -4.48 8.84
C ILE A 91 -8.23 -3.57 9.79
N THR A 92 -6.94 -3.37 9.53
CA THR A 92 -6.15 -2.36 10.23
C THR A 92 -5.82 -1.22 9.28
N ALA A 93 -5.66 -0.01 9.81
CA ALA A 93 -5.25 1.14 9.00
C ALA A 93 -3.75 1.13 8.70
N GLY A 94 -3.36 1.58 7.51
CA GLY A 94 -1.96 1.88 7.18
C GLY A 94 -1.61 3.36 7.37
N ASN A 95 -0.47 3.79 6.83
CA ASN A 95 -0.03 5.19 6.93
C ASN A 95 -0.80 6.14 6.00
N HIS A 96 -1.40 5.63 4.92
CA HIS A 96 -2.22 6.42 3.99
C HIS A 96 -3.65 6.64 4.48
N ASP A 97 -4.14 5.74 5.33
CA ASP A 97 -5.52 5.76 5.79
C ASP A 97 -5.77 6.82 6.86
N SER A 98 -6.99 7.34 6.87
CA SER A 98 -7.50 8.15 7.99
C SER A 98 -8.06 7.25 9.09
N PRO A 99 -7.53 7.29 10.32
CA PRO A 99 -8.05 6.51 11.43
C PRO A 99 -9.51 6.78 11.71
N THR A 100 -9.86 8.07 11.76
CA THR A 100 -11.22 8.50 12.09
C THR A 100 -12.20 8.12 11.01
N PHE A 101 -11.78 8.12 9.74
CA PHE A 101 -12.62 7.67 8.63
C PHE A 101 -12.90 6.16 8.72
N LEU A 102 -11.87 5.34 8.94
CA LEU A 102 -12.01 3.89 9.07
C LEU A 102 -12.77 3.47 10.34
N ASP A 103 -12.56 4.16 11.45
CA ASP A 103 -13.23 3.88 12.73
C ASP A 103 -14.69 4.36 12.77
N ALA A 104 -15.06 5.39 12.00
CA ALA A 104 -16.42 5.95 12.02
C ALA A 104 -17.52 4.89 11.81
N PRO A 105 -17.45 3.97 10.83
CA PRO A 105 -18.45 2.93 10.63
C PRO A 105 -18.26 1.67 11.51
N LYS A 106 -17.29 1.63 12.45
CA LYS A 106 -16.90 0.39 13.16
C LYS A 106 -18.07 -0.34 13.83
N ALA A 107 -19.01 0.40 14.42
CA ALA A 107 -20.16 -0.19 15.11
C ALA A 107 -21.12 -0.90 14.14
N ILE A 108 -21.30 -0.36 12.94
CA ILE A 108 -22.11 -0.94 11.88
C ILE A 108 -21.38 -2.13 11.25
N LEU A 109 -20.08 -1.98 10.97
CA LEU A 109 -19.27 -3.05 10.39
C LEU A 109 -19.17 -4.27 11.33
N LYS A 110 -19.15 -4.04 12.64
CA LYS A 110 -19.17 -5.13 13.63
C LYS A 110 -20.39 -6.05 13.51
N THR A 111 -21.56 -5.54 13.08
CA THR A 111 -22.75 -6.39 12.87
C THR A 111 -22.62 -7.30 11.65
N LEU A 112 -21.64 -7.03 10.77
CA LEU A 112 -21.28 -7.85 9.63
C LEU A 112 -20.07 -8.76 9.91
N ASN A 113 -19.65 -8.87 11.17
CA ASN A 113 -18.39 -9.52 11.59
C ASN A 113 -17.13 -8.91 10.94
N VAL A 114 -17.19 -7.62 10.64
CA VAL A 114 -16.04 -6.83 10.18
C VAL A 114 -15.53 -5.99 11.35
N GLN A 115 -14.29 -6.22 11.75
CA GLN A 115 -13.60 -5.51 12.82
C GLN A 115 -12.55 -4.59 12.20
N VAL A 116 -12.65 -3.30 12.52
CA VAL A 116 -11.77 -2.25 12.00
C VAL A 116 -11.02 -1.62 13.16
N VAL A 117 -9.70 -1.50 13.02
CA VAL A 117 -8.84 -0.79 13.96
C VAL A 117 -8.06 0.30 13.21
N GLY A 118 -8.52 1.54 13.33
CA GLY A 118 -7.96 2.69 12.61
C GLY A 118 -6.71 3.31 13.26
N GLN A 119 -6.58 3.19 14.58
CA GLN A 119 -5.48 3.72 15.38
C GLN A 119 -5.30 2.88 16.66
N ALA A 120 -4.14 3.02 17.31
CA ALA A 120 -3.93 2.44 18.63
C ALA A 120 -5.04 2.90 19.59
N THR A 121 -5.55 1.97 20.38
CA THR A 121 -6.69 2.23 21.26
C THR A 121 -6.23 2.63 22.65
N ALA A 122 -7.08 3.34 23.38
CA ALA A 122 -6.79 3.70 24.77
C ALA A 122 -6.79 2.47 25.69
N ASP A 123 -7.64 1.49 25.39
CA ASP A 123 -7.63 0.17 26.02
C ASP A 123 -7.01 -0.84 25.04
N ILE A 124 -5.89 -1.44 25.43
CA ILE A 124 -5.16 -2.42 24.63
C ILE A 124 -6.00 -3.66 24.29
N HIS A 125 -7.04 -3.96 25.07
CA HIS A 125 -7.94 -5.08 24.81
C HIS A 125 -8.81 -4.89 23.57
N ASP A 126 -9.04 -3.64 23.13
CA ASP A 126 -9.76 -3.35 21.89
C ASP A 126 -8.94 -3.75 20.63
N GLU A 127 -7.62 -3.92 20.77
CA GLU A 127 -6.72 -4.43 19.72
C GLU A 127 -6.58 -5.97 19.76
N ILE A 128 -7.12 -6.66 20.78
CA ILE A 128 -7.03 -8.11 20.93
C ILE A 128 -8.37 -8.75 20.57
N LEU A 129 -8.42 -9.34 19.37
CA LEU A 129 -9.64 -9.86 18.78
C LEU A 129 -9.71 -11.40 18.94
N LEU A 130 -10.85 -11.90 19.41
CA LEU A 130 -11.13 -13.34 19.50
C LEU A 130 -11.89 -13.80 18.26
N LEU A 131 -11.29 -14.71 17.48
CA LEU A 131 -12.00 -15.38 16.40
C LEU A 131 -12.70 -16.61 16.98
N LYS A 132 -14.03 -16.62 16.99
CA LYS A 132 -14.85 -17.73 17.48
C LYS A 132 -15.61 -18.39 16.33
N ASP A 133 -15.98 -19.66 16.50
CA ASP A 133 -16.91 -20.32 15.58
C ASP A 133 -18.31 -19.69 15.69
N LYS A 134 -19.01 -19.55 14.55
CA LYS A 134 -20.42 -19.16 14.55
C LYS A 134 -21.26 -20.19 15.33
N PRO A 135 -22.26 -19.75 16.13
CA PRO A 135 -23.30 -20.64 16.62
C PRO A 135 -24.00 -21.28 15.40
N GLN A 136 -24.11 -22.61 15.38
CA GLN A 136 -24.56 -23.35 14.20
C GLN A 136 -26.07 -23.21 13.88
N ASP A 137 -26.83 -22.43 14.67
CA ASP A 137 -28.28 -22.26 14.53
C ASP A 137 -28.71 -21.34 13.38
N ASP A 138 -27.83 -20.46 12.88
CA ASP A 138 -28.23 -19.45 11.89
C ASP A 138 -28.10 -19.91 10.43
N LEU A 139 -27.41 -21.02 10.15
CA LEU A 139 -27.22 -21.55 8.80
C LEU A 139 -28.32 -22.53 8.34
N LYS A 140 -29.21 -22.98 9.24
CA LYS A 140 -30.30 -23.93 8.91
C LYS A 140 -31.70 -23.33 8.88
N ASN A 141 -31.90 -22.05 9.19
CA ASN A 141 -33.23 -21.46 9.33
C ASN A 141 -33.79 -20.72 8.11
N ASN A 142 -33.12 -20.71 6.95
CA ASN A 142 -33.66 -20.07 5.74
C ASN A 142 -34.31 -21.00 4.71
N LEU A 143 -34.41 -22.32 4.95
CA LEU A 143 -35.30 -23.20 4.19
C LEU A 143 -35.75 -24.38 5.07
N LYS A 144 -36.78 -24.20 5.91
CA LYS A 144 -37.63 -25.31 6.33
C LYS A 144 -39.09 -24.90 6.31
N ASP A 145 -39.77 -25.51 5.36
CA ASP A 145 -41.22 -25.67 5.30
C ASP A 145 -41.74 -26.20 6.64
N LYS A 146 -42.84 -25.61 7.11
CA LYS A 146 -43.45 -25.92 8.40
C LYS A 146 -44.22 -27.23 8.30
N SER A 147 -43.57 -28.36 8.54
CA SER A 147 -44.28 -29.55 9.01
C SER A 147 -43.37 -30.59 9.65
N GLN A 148 -43.84 -31.06 10.81
CA GLN A 148 -43.53 -32.29 11.55
C GLN A 148 -42.47 -32.23 12.67
N ASP A 149 -43.04 -32.34 13.88
CA ASP A 149 -42.45 -32.73 15.15
C ASP A 149 -41.62 -34.02 15.04
N ASN A 150 -40.38 -33.96 15.54
CA ASN A 150 -39.73 -35.05 16.27
C ASN A 150 -38.46 -34.55 17.00
N PRO A 151 -37.97 -35.28 18.02
CA PRO A 151 -37.54 -34.72 19.30
C PRO A 151 -36.10 -34.18 19.32
N LYS A 152 -35.89 -33.24 20.26
CA LYS A 152 -34.64 -32.57 20.60
C LYS A 152 -33.50 -33.56 20.83
N ASP A 153 -32.49 -33.48 19.98
CA ASP A 153 -31.14 -33.96 20.27
C ASP A 153 -30.37 -32.79 20.92
N ASP A 154 -29.95 -32.99 22.17
CA ASP A 154 -29.26 -32.00 23.03
C ASP A 154 -27.78 -31.82 22.62
N SER A 155 -27.50 -31.57 21.34
CA SER A 155 -26.22 -31.02 20.91
C SER A 155 -26.30 -29.49 20.93
N LYS A 156 -26.21 -28.89 22.12
CA LYS A 156 -25.88 -27.46 22.27
C LYS A 156 -24.47 -27.26 21.72
N ILE A 157 -24.36 -26.85 20.46
CA ILE A 157 -23.07 -26.66 19.78
C ILE A 157 -22.44 -25.33 20.23
N ASN A 158 -21.13 -25.39 20.38
CA ASN A 158 -20.32 -24.66 21.34
C ASN A 158 -19.93 -23.25 20.81
N SER A 159 -20.76 -22.23 21.04
CA SER A 159 -20.48 -20.83 20.61
C SER A 159 -19.29 -20.16 21.34
N ASP A 160 -18.57 -20.93 22.17
CA ASP A 160 -17.45 -20.45 22.99
C ASP A 160 -16.08 -20.98 22.58
N ILE A 161 -15.98 -21.81 21.52
CA ILE A 161 -14.68 -22.25 21.02
C ILE A 161 -13.95 -21.08 20.36
N VAL A 162 -12.78 -20.75 20.91
CA VAL A 162 -11.89 -19.74 20.34
C VAL A 162 -10.96 -20.41 19.33
N ARG A 163 -10.97 -19.96 18.08
CA ARG A 163 -10.18 -20.52 16.99
C ARG A 163 -8.83 -19.83 16.78
N ALA A 164 -8.75 -18.55 17.15
CA ALA A 164 -7.52 -17.75 17.12
C ALA A 164 -7.67 -16.47 17.95
N ILE A 165 -6.53 -15.90 18.31
CA ILE A 165 -6.41 -14.55 18.86
C ILE A 165 -5.66 -13.69 17.83
N VAL A 166 -6.23 -12.56 17.45
CA VAL A 166 -5.61 -11.61 16.51
C VAL A 166 -5.24 -10.33 17.26
N LEU A 167 -3.97 -9.96 17.22
CA LEU A 167 -3.45 -8.65 17.63
C LEU A 167 -3.59 -7.70 16.44
N ALA A 168 -4.69 -6.95 16.39
CA ALA A 168 -5.03 -6.06 15.28
C ALA A 168 -4.35 -4.69 15.42
N VAL A 169 -3.04 -4.68 15.22
CA VAL A 169 -2.21 -3.47 15.29
C VAL A 169 -2.23 -2.72 13.95
N PRO A 170 -2.68 -1.46 13.90
CA PRO A 170 -2.57 -0.60 12.71
C PRO A 170 -1.19 0.04 12.58
N TYR A 171 -1.04 0.96 11.63
CA TYR A 171 0.09 1.88 11.61
C TYR A 171 0.11 2.72 12.88
N LEU A 172 1.11 2.46 13.74
CA LEU A 172 1.32 3.16 15.00
C LEU A 172 1.98 4.50 14.73
N ARG A 173 1.27 5.59 15.03
CA ARG A 173 1.81 6.93 14.86
C ARG A 173 2.68 7.29 16.05
N ASP A 174 3.59 8.20 15.80
CA ASP A 174 4.45 8.85 16.78
C ASP A 174 3.72 9.28 18.08
N LYS A 175 2.53 9.90 17.94
CA LYS A 175 1.67 10.31 19.06
C LYS A 175 1.04 9.14 19.85
N ASP A 176 0.96 7.96 19.25
CA ASP A 176 0.29 6.80 19.82
C ASP A 176 1.25 6.04 20.76
N VAL A 177 2.56 6.07 20.47
CA VAL A 177 3.57 5.25 21.15
C VAL A 177 4.53 6.04 22.04
N ARG A 178 4.60 7.37 21.90
CA ARG A 178 5.44 8.22 22.76
C ARG A 178 4.64 8.90 23.86
N THR A 179 5.05 8.69 25.11
CA THR A 179 4.49 9.34 26.29
C THR A 179 5.39 10.49 26.77
N GLY A 180 5.29 11.65 26.11
CA GLY A 180 5.81 12.96 26.58
C GLY A 180 7.29 13.27 26.36
N GLY A 181 7.58 14.53 26.00
CA GLY A 181 8.88 15.20 26.23
C GLY A 181 9.64 15.73 25.01
N SER A 182 9.88 17.05 25.01
CA SER A 182 10.93 17.83 24.32
C SER A 182 11.05 17.86 22.78
N PHE A 183 11.21 19.08 22.25
CA PHE A 183 11.75 19.35 20.91
C PHE A 183 13.21 18.89 20.88
N GLU A 184 13.46 17.61 20.59
CA GLU A 184 14.80 17.03 20.54
C GLU A 184 15.18 16.54 19.14
N LEU A 185 16.49 16.34 18.97
CA LEU A 185 17.17 15.98 17.72
C LEU A 185 16.51 14.76 17.05
N THR A 186 16.44 14.77 15.71
CA THR A 186 15.73 13.78 14.90
C THR A 186 16.08 12.31 15.23
N GLY A 187 17.34 12.01 15.57
CA GLY A 187 17.78 10.64 15.86
C GLY A 187 17.27 10.03 17.18
N GLN A 188 17.03 10.84 18.22
CA GLN A 188 16.45 10.35 19.49
C GLN A 188 14.98 10.00 19.30
N ARG A 189 14.27 10.84 18.54
CA ARG A 189 12.85 10.67 18.22
C ARG A 189 12.55 9.33 17.54
N ASP A 190 13.36 8.93 16.56
CA ASP A 190 13.16 7.68 15.82
C ASP A 190 13.39 6.45 16.73
N SER A 191 14.39 6.52 17.61
CA SER A 191 14.69 5.44 18.57
C SER A 191 13.59 5.27 19.61
N GLU A 192 13.08 6.36 20.19
CA GLU A 192 11.98 6.32 21.15
C GLU A 192 10.70 5.78 20.54
N THR A 193 10.42 6.17 19.30
CA THR A 193 9.26 5.66 18.56
C THR A 193 9.39 4.16 18.33
N ALA A 194 10.56 3.69 17.89
CA ALA A 194 10.83 2.27 17.72
C ALA A 194 10.69 1.48 19.03
N GLN A 195 11.18 2.04 20.15
CA GLN A 195 11.01 1.43 21.48
C GLN A 195 9.54 1.41 21.92
N GLY A 196 8.79 2.47 21.66
CA GLY A 196 7.35 2.55 21.95
C GLY A 196 6.57 1.49 21.18
N ILE A 197 6.86 1.31 19.89
CA ILE A 197 6.28 0.25 19.06
C ILE A 197 6.63 -1.14 19.63
N ALA A 198 7.90 -1.38 19.97
CA ALA A 198 8.33 -2.65 20.53
C ALA A 198 7.61 -2.97 21.86
N LYS A 199 7.47 -1.98 22.75
CA LYS A 199 6.72 -2.10 24.01
C LYS A 199 5.23 -2.40 23.77
N HIS A 200 4.63 -1.78 22.76
CA HIS A 200 3.23 -2.01 22.39
C HIS A 200 3.00 -3.47 22.00
N TYR A 201 3.80 -4.01 21.06
CA TYR A 201 3.73 -5.42 20.67
C TYR A 201 4.01 -6.39 21.83
N GLN A 202 4.98 -6.06 22.69
CA GLN A 202 5.26 -6.86 23.87
C GLN A 202 4.05 -6.92 24.81
N SER A 203 3.44 -5.78 25.12
CA SER A 203 2.28 -5.71 25.99
C SER A 203 1.08 -6.47 25.41
N LEU A 204 0.81 -6.33 24.11
CA LEU A 204 -0.22 -7.09 23.41
C LEU A 204 0.03 -8.61 23.50
N ALA A 205 1.26 -9.04 23.28
CA ALA A 205 1.63 -10.45 23.34
C ALA A 205 1.41 -11.02 24.76
N GLU A 206 1.82 -10.31 25.80
CA GLU A 206 1.64 -10.71 27.20
C GLU A 206 0.14 -10.92 27.53
N HIS A 207 -0.72 -9.97 27.14
CA HIS A 207 -2.17 -10.08 27.36
C HIS A 207 -2.81 -11.20 26.53
N ALA A 208 -2.39 -11.38 25.28
CA ALA A 208 -2.90 -12.45 24.43
C ALA A 208 -2.47 -13.84 24.89
N ILE A 209 -1.26 -14.00 25.43
CA ILE A 209 -0.80 -15.26 26.03
C ILE A 209 -1.64 -15.59 27.27
N ALA A 210 -1.86 -14.62 28.17
CA ALA A 210 -2.70 -14.82 29.34
C ALA A 210 -4.15 -15.19 28.94
N LEU A 211 -4.68 -14.55 27.90
CA LEU A 211 -6.01 -14.85 27.37
C LEU A 211 -6.09 -16.24 26.72
N ARG A 212 -5.07 -16.61 25.93
CA ARG A 212 -4.91 -17.95 25.36
C ARG A 212 -4.96 -19.00 26.46
N ASP A 213 -4.12 -18.87 27.49
CA ASP A 213 -3.98 -19.86 28.55
C ASP A 213 -5.29 -20.03 29.34
N LYS A 214 -6.01 -18.92 29.57
CA LYS A 214 -7.35 -18.95 30.19
C LYS A 214 -8.36 -19.74 29.35
N HIS A 215 -8.40 -19.53 28.04
CA HIS A 215 -9.32 -20.27 27.16
C HIS A 215 -8.89 -21.72 26.98
N GLN A 216 -7.59 -21.98 26.85
CA GLN A 216 -7.00 -23.32 26.66
C GLN A 216 -7.30 -24.27 27.84
N ALA A 217 -7.58 -23.73 29.04
CA ALA A 217 -8.02 -24.50 30.20
C ALA A 217 -9.44 -25.10 30.05
N SER A 218 -10.21 -24.65 29.05
CA SER A 218 -11.57 -25.15 28.82
C SER A 218 -11.56 -26.56 28.20
N PRO A 219 -12.43 -27.48 28.62
CA PRO A 219 -12.53 -28.80 28.01
C PRO A 219 -12.82 -28.71 26.51
N ASN A 220 -12.15 -29.53 25.71
CA ASN A 220 -12.30 -29.61 24.25
C ASN A 220 -11.87 -28.36 23.46
N GLN A 221 -11.18 -27.39 24.08
CA GLN A 221 -10.59 -26.25 23.38
C GLN A 221 -9.36 -26.71 22.56
N PRO A 222 -9.37 -26.64 21.22
CA PRO A 222 -8.17 -26.89 20.42
C PRO A 222 -7.07 -25.87 20.76
N PRO A 223 -5.79 -26.14 20.42
CA PRO A 223 -4.74 -25.13 20.51
C PRO A 223 -5.19 -23.84 19.80
N ILE A 224 -4.87 -22.68 20.38
CA ILE A 224 -5.27 -21.37 19.86
C ILE A 224 -4.02 -20.65 19.32
N PRO A 225 -3.91 -20.40 18.00
CA PRO A 225 -2.81 -19.61 17.46
C PRO A 225 -3.00 -18.13 17.78
N ILE A 226 -1.88 -17.44 17.97
CA ILE A 226 -1.82 -15.98 18.07
C ILE A 226 -1.31 -15.43 16.74
N ILE A 227 -2.07 -14.52 16.14
CA ILE A 227 -1.75 -13.85 14.88
C ILE A 227 -1.57 -12.37 15.19
N ALA A 228 -0.53 -11.72 14.69
CA ALA A 228 -0.38 -10.29 14.78
C ALA A 228 -0.51 -9.64 13.40
N THR A 229 -1.10 -8.46 13.33
CA THR A 229 -0.98 -7.59 12.16
C THR A 229 0.05 -6.50 12.43
N GLY A 230 0.46 -5.80 11.39
CA GLY A 230 1.25 -4.59 11.51
C GLY A 230 1.37 -3.87 10.18
N HIS A 231 1.62 -2.57 10.24
CA HIS A 231 1.93 -1.76 9.06
C HIS A 231 3.12 -0.89 9.42
N LEU A 232 4.32 -1.34 9.04
CA LEU A 232 5.59 -0.75 9.49
C LEU A 232 6.74 -1.18 8.58
N PHE A 233 7.90 -0.56 8.75
CA PHE A 233 9.12 -0.97 8.06
C PHE A 233 10.00 -1.86 8.96
N SER A 234 10.19 -3.12 8.57
CA SER A 234 11.04 -4.07 9.29
C SER A 234 12.46 -4.11 8.74
N ALA A 235 13.45 -4.25 9.62
CA ALA A 235 14.85 -4.41 9.27
C ALA A 235 15.07 -5.66 8.40
N GLY A 236 15.88 -5.50 7.35
CA GLY A 236 16.15 -6.55 6.37
C GLY A 236 15.08 -6.73 5.30
N ALA A 237 14.02 -5.91 5.30
CA ALA A 237 13.06 -5.91 4.19
C ALA A 237 13.61 -5.13 2.99
N SER A 238 13.45 -5.71 1.82
CA SER A 238 13.79 -5.10 0.54
C SER A 238 12.68 -4.16 0.08
N VAL A 239 13.00 -2.88 -0.08
CA VAL A 239 12.19 -1.95 -0.86
C VAL A 239 12.71 -2.04 -2.28
N SER A 240 11.83 -2.25 -3.25
CA SER A 240 12.29 -2.27 -4.64
C SER A 240 12.89 -0.91 -5.00
N SER A 241 14.12 -0.91 -5.50
CA SER A 241 14.91 0.28 -5.80
C SER A 241 14.47 1.05 -7.05
N ASP A 242 13.56 0.47 -7.83
CA ASP A 242 13.07 1.05 -9.08
C ASP A 242 11.94 2.06 -8.77
N ASP A 243 12.35 3.23 -8.29
CA ASP A 243 11.48 4.38 -8.10
C ASP A 243 11.11 4.97 -9.46
N ASP A 244 9.82 4.91 -9.80
CA ASP A 244 9.23 5.56 -10.97
C ASP A 244 8.71 6.96 -10.65
N GLY A 245 9.04 7.51 -9.47
CA GLY A 245 8.58 8.79 -8.98
C GLY A 245 7.12 8.80 -8.52
N MET A 246 6.42 7.66 -8.58
CA MET A 246 5.07 7.49 -8.01
C MET A 246 5.11 7.18 -6.51
N ARG A 247 6.26 6.80 -5.98
CA ARG A 247 6.45 6.61 -4.54
C ARG A 247 6.57 7.97 -3.90
N LYS A 248 5.46 8.45 -3.34
CA LYS A 248 5.46 9.66 -2.48
C LYS A 248 6.36 9.50 -1.25
N GLU A 249 6.80 8.28 -0.97
CA GLU A 249 7.75 7.94 0.09
C GLU A 249 9.20 8.16 -0.38
N THR A 250 9.52 9.39 -0.77
CA THR A 250 10.89 9.86 -0.52
C THR A 250 11.08 9.74 0.98
N PHE A 251 12.08 8.97 1.43
CA PHE A 251 12.39 8.60 2.81
C PHE A 251 12.52 9.82 3.76
N VAL A 252 11.41 10.48 4.08
CA VAL A 252 11.33 11.55 5.07
C VAL A 252 11.08 10.88 6.41
N GLY A 253 12.17 10.47 7.05
CA GLY A 253 12.17 9.87 8.38
C GLY A 253 12.20 8.35 8.31
N THR A 254 13.40 7.79 8.36
CA THR A 254 13.62 6.41 8.80
C THR A 254 13.14 6.28 10.24
N LEU A 255 11.83 6.09 10.47
CA LEU A 255 11.40 5.40 11.69
C LEU A 255 12.24 4.12 11.72
N GLY A 256 13.16 4.04 12.69
CA GLY A 256 14.27 3.09 12.67
C GLY A 256 13.78 1.69 12.33
N GLN A 257 14.40 1.06 11.34
CA GLN A 257 13.99 -0.25 10.85
C GLN A 257 13.79 -1.20 12.04
N LEU A 258 12.57 -1.67 12.24
CA LEU A 258 12.25 -2.46 13.43
C LEU A 258 12.80 -3.87 13.27
N PRO A 259 13.59 -4.40 14.23
CA PRO A 259 14.07 -5.76 14.13
C PRO A 259 12.90 -6.75 14.28
N ALA A 260 12.98 -7.88 13.57
CA ALA A 260 11.96 -8.94 13.67
C ALA A 260 11.78 -9.50 15.11
N SER A 261 12.73 -9.23 16.01
CA SER A 261 12.67 -9.61 17.43
C SER A 261 11.61 -8.87 18.24
N ILE A 262 10.98 -7.81 17.71
CA ILE A 262 9.84 -7.17 18.39
C ILE A 262 8.62 -8.10 18.48
N PHE A 263 8.53 -9.07 17.56
CA PHE A 263 7.42 -10.02 17.52
C PHE A 263 7.77 -11.23 18.39
N ALA A 264 7.08 -11.36 19.52
CA ALA A 264 7.24 -12.49 20.44
C ALA A 264 7.16 -13.85 19.71
N ASN A 265 7.91 -14.85 20.20
CA ASN A 265 7.97 -16.19 19.60
C ASN A 265 6.63 -16.94 19.72
N ASP A 266 5.82 -16.61 20.72
CA ASP A 266 4.46 -17.13 20.90
C ASP A 266 3.48 -16.70 19.79
N ILE A 267 3.83 -15.68 19.00
CA ILE A 267 3.02 -15.25 17.86
C ILE A 267 3.29 -16.21 16.69
N ASN A 268 2.29 -17.02 16.36
CA ASN A 268 2.38 -18.04 15.32
C ASN A 268 2.51 -17.43 13.92
N TYR A 269 1.90 -16.27 13.64
CA TYR A 269 1.99 -15.61 12.34
C TYR A 269 1.89 -14.09 12.48
N VAL A 270 2.66 -13.37 11.65
CA VAL A 270 2.68 -11.91 11.59
C VAL A 270 2.38 -11.46 10.17
N ALA A 271 1.22 -10.83 10.01
CA ALA A 271 0.69 -10.27 8.77
C ALA A 271 1.09 -8.79 8.64
N LEU A 272 2.12 -8.49 7.85
CA LEU A 272 2.61 -7.13 7.63
C LEU A 272 2.12 -6.56 6.29
N GLY A 273 1.77 -5.27 6.30
CA GLY A 273 1.70 -4.41 5.11
C GLY A 273 2.72 -3.27 5.16
N HIS A 274 2.70 -2.36 4.18
CA HIS A 274 3.57 -1.20 3.92
C HIS A 274 4.51 -1.42 2.74
N ILE A 275 5.00 -2.66 2.57
CA ILE A 275 5.94 -2.99 1.50
C ILE A 275 5.20 -3.73 0.39
N HIS A 276 5.21 -3.15 -0.81
CA HIS A 276 4.44 -3.62 -1.97
C HIS A 276 5.00 -4.88 -2.64
N ALA A 277 6.24 -5.27 -2.29
CA ALA A 277 6.88 -6.49 -2.76
C ALA A 277 6.70 -7.63 -1.75
N PRO A 278 6.11 -8.77 -2.15
CA PRO A 278 5.94 -9.92 -1.26
C PRO A 278 7.29 -10.46 -0.78
N GLN A 279 7.45 -10.67 0.53
CA GLN A 279 8.71 -11.16 1.11
C GLN A 279 8.59 -11.69 2.53
N LYS A 280 9.58 -12.51 2.93
CA LYS A 280 9.81 -12.93 4.32
C LYS A 280 10.65 -11.89 5.04
N VAL A 281 10.43 -11.72 6.34
CA VAL A 281 11.25 -10.83 7.17
C VAL A 281 12.28 -11.64 7.93
N ALA A 282 13.56 -11.22 7.86
CA ALA A 282 14.68 -11.86 8.57
C ALA A 282 14.76 -13.40 8.37
N GLY A 283 14.36 -13.90 7.19
CA GLY A 283 14.33 -15.32 6.87
C GLY A 283 13.26 -16.14 7.61
N GLN A 284 12.42 -15.52 8.44
CA GLN A 284 11.38 -16.21 9.21
C GLN A 284 10.12 -16.39 8.35
N ASP A 285 9.67 -17.63 8.21
CA ASP A 285 8.46 -17.93 7.44
C ASP A 285 7.19 -17.33 8.03
N ARG A 286 7.11 -17.22 9.36
CA ARG A 286 5.95 -16.71 10.09
C ARG A 286 5.72 -15.21 9.91
N ILE A 287 6.70 -14.43 9.44
CA ILE A 287 6.61 -12.97 9.34
C ILE A 287 6.66 -12.59 7.86
N ARG A 288 5.53 -12.11 7.32
CA ARG A 288 5.36 -11.91 5.88
C ARG A 288 4.83 -10.53 5.57
N TYR A 289 5.42 -9.89 4.56
CA TYR A 289 4.72 -8.92 3.72
C TYR A 289 4.08 -9.68 2.58
N CYS A 290 2.76 -9.54 2.40
CA CYS A 290 2.07 -10.11 1.24
C CYS A 290 2.24 -9.24 -0.02
N GLY A 291 2.59 -7.96 0.14
CA GLY A 291 2.73 -7.04 -0.97
C GLY A 291 1.40 -6.44 -1.41
N SER A 292 1.47 -5.49 -2.34
CA SER A 292 0.28 -4.91 -2.94
C SER A 292 -0.31 -5.87 -3.98
N PRO A 293 -1.64 -6.03 -4.06
CA PRO A 293 -2.27 -7.02 -4.94
C PRO A 293 -2.25 -6.61 -6.42
N ILE A 294 -2.04 -5.33 -6.71
CA ILE A 294 -1.88 -4.80 -8.07
C ILE A 294 -0.57 -4.02 -8.15
N ALA A 295 0.02 -3.92 -9.34
CA ALA A 295 1.24 -3.14 -9.52
C ALA A 295 0.98 -1.66 -9.20
N MET A 296 1.75 -1.06 -8.30
CA MET A 296 1.56 0.34 -7.87
C MET A 296 2.25 1.36 -8.77
N GLY A 297 3.12 0.87 -9.66
CA GLY A 297 3.91 1.68 -10.57
C GLY A 297 4.60 0.84 -11.64
N PHE A 298 5.26 1.49 -12.60
CA PHE A 298 6.03 0.83 -13.66
C PHE A 298 7.32 0.19 -13.13
N GLY A 299 7.79 0.58 -11.93
CA GLY A 299 8.88 -0.13 -11.22
C GLY A 299 8.52 -1.56 -10.79
N GLU A 300 7.25 -1.98 -10.93
CA GLU A 300 6.77 -3.32 -10.57
C GLU A 300 6.37 -4.18 -11.77
N ILE A 301 6.70 -3.76 -12.99
CA ILE A 301 6.48 -4.57 -14.20
C ILE A 301 7.14 -5.94 -14.04
N GLY A 302 6.38 -7.00 -14.35
CA GLY A 302 6.85 -8.38 -14.34
C GLY A 302 7.07 -8.97 -12.94
N LYS A 303 6.73 -8.24 -11.87
CA LYS A 303 6.72 -8.78 -10.51
C LYS A 303 5.40 -9.49 -10.25
N ASP A 304 5.49 -10.73 -9.78
CA ASP A 304 4.30 -11.48 -9.37
C ASP A 304 3.63 -10.79 -8.18
N LYS A 305 2.30 -10.76 -8.21
CA LYS A 305 1.47 -10.29 -7.09
C LYS A 305 0.82 -11.49 -6.43
N GLU A 306 0.71 -11.45 -5.11
CA GLU A 306 0.15 -12.56 -4.34
C GLU A 306 -0.71 -12.07 -3.17
N VAL A 307 -1.59 -12.96 -2.72
CA VAL A 307 -2.15 -12.94 -1.37
C VAL A 307 -1.74 -14.23 -0.67
N LEU A 308 -1.70 -14.22 0.66
CA LEU A 308 -1.23 -15.38 1.42
C LEU A 308 -2.42 -16.12 2.03
N ILE A 309 -2.57 -17.39 1.73
CA ILE A 309 -3.44 -18.30 2.47
C ILE A 309 -2.62 -18.96 3.57
N VAL A 310 -3.07 -18.89 4.81
CA VAL A 310 -2.37 -19.50 5.95
C VAL A 310 -3.30 -20.42 6.69
N ASP A 311 -2.88 -21.69 6.78
CA ASP A 311 -3.60 -22.74 7.49
C ASP A 311 -2.99 -22.96 8.87
N PHE A 312 -3.85 -23.01 9.88
CA PHE A 312 -3.55 -23.40 11.24
C PHE A 312 -4.33 -24.65 11.57
N ASP A 313 -3.65 -25.81 11.55
CA ASP A 313 -4.26 -27.08 11.92
C ASP A 313 -4.00 -27.38 13.41
N PRO A 314 -5.05 -27.60 14.23
CA PRO A 314 -4.91 -28.05 15.61
C PRO A 314 -4.05 -29.31 15.77
N VAL A 315 -4.04 -30.20 14.76
CA VAL A 315 -3.25 -31.44 14.76
C VAL A 315 -1.74 -31.16 14.73
N THR A 316 -1.31 -30.06 14.10
CA THR A 316 0.10 -29.64 14.02
C THR A 316 0.44 -28.55 15.04
N ALA A 317 -0.33 -28.48 16.13
CA ALA A 317 -0.24 -27.43 17.15
C ALA A 317 -0.32 -26.01 16.55
N ASN A 318 -1.07 -25.84 15.47
CA ASN A 318 -1.21 -24.61 14.70
C ASN A 318 0.13 -24.00 14.23
N THR A 319 1.05 -24.86 13.79
CA THR A 319 2.17 -24.37 13.00
C THR A 319 1.62 -23.78 11.69
N PRO A 320 1.97 -22.53 11.32
CA PRO A 320 1.42 -21.88 10.14
C PRO A 320 1.89 -22.57 8.86
N HIS A 321 0.96 -23.05 8.04
CA HIS A 321 1.24 -23.52 6.69
C HIS A 321 0.85 -22.43 5.69
N ILE A 322 1.86 -21.81 5.07
CA ILE A 322 1.68 -20.61 4.25
C ILE A 322 1.73 -20.98 2.76
N HIS A 323 0.70 -20.56 2.03
CA HIS A 323 0.53 -20.77 0.61
C HIS A 323 0.40 -19.41 -0.10
N ALA A 324 1.27 -19.15 -1.07
CA ALA A 324 1.15 -18.00 -1.95
C ALA A 324 0.08 -18.26 -3.02
N LEU A 325 -0.95 -17.43 -3.05
CA LEU A 325 -1.97 -17.41 -4.10
C LEU A 325 -1.70 -16.25 -5.05
N THR A 326 -1.27 -16.57 -6.28
CA THR A 326 -0.99 -15.55 -7.30
C THR A 326 -2.25 -14.78 -7.67
N VAL A 327 -2.15 -13.45 -7.63
CA VAL A 327 -3.20 -12.53 -8.11
C VAL A 327 -3.07 -12.38 -9.63
N PRO A 328 -4.16 -12.56 -10.41
CA PRO A 328 -4.14 -12.32 -11.84
C PRO A 328 -3.77 -10.87 -12.19
N VAL A 329 -3.11 -10.70 -13.33
CA VAL A 329 -2.86 -9.37 -13.88
C VAL A 329 -4.13 -8.85 -14.55
N PHE A 330 -4.79 -7.87 -13.95
CA PHE A 330 -6.03 -7.27 -14.48
C PHE A 330 -5.80 -6.24 -15.58
N THR A 331 -4.64 -5.58 -15.59
CA THR A 331 -4.23 -4.67 -16.67
C THR A 331 -2.73 -4.80 -16.88
N LYS A 332 -2.33 -4.90 -18.15
CA LYS A 332 -0.93 -5.11 -18.54
C LYS A 332 -0.17 -3.79 -18.50
N LEU A 333 0.97 -3.78 -17.82
CA LEU A 333 1.91 -2.67 -17.80
C LEU A 333 3.11 -3.02 -18.69
N VAL A 334 3.56 -2.06 -19.51
CA VAL A 334 4.73 -2.23 -20.38
C VAL A 334 5.65 -1.01 -20.27
N ARG A 335 6.96 -1.26 -20.37
CA ARG A 335 7.98 -0.22 -20.53
C ARG A 335 8.66 -0.41 -21.87
N LEU A 336 8.67 0.65 -22.68
CA LEU A 336 9.31 0.68 -23.98
C LEU A 336 10.39 1.77 -23.95
N GLN A 337 11.59 1.41 -24.37
CA GLN A 337 12.73 2.32 -24.42
C GLN A 337 13.45 2.17 -25.77
N GLY A 338 13.80 3.28 -26.41
CA GLY A 338 14.49 3.30 -27.69
C GLY A 338 14.34 4.61 -28.47
N ASP A 339 14.70 4.56 -29.74
CA ASP A 339 14.33 5.58 -30.72
C ASP A 339 12.86 5.47 -31.17
N THR A 340 12.39 6.48 -31.92
CA THR A 340 11.00 6.60 -32.34
C THR A 340 10.52 5.42 -33.19
N ASP A 341 11.36 4.91 -34.09
CA ASP A 341 10.99 3.80 -34.97
C ASP A 341 10.91 2.48 -34.21
N SER A 342 11.87 2.23 -33.33
CA SER A 342 11.91 1.05 -32.45
C SER A 342 10.70 1.04 -31.51
N ILE A 343 10.37 2.17 -30.89
CA ILE A 343 9.19 2.31 -30.02
C ILE A 343 7.90 2.08 -30.81
N LYS A 344 7.73 2.71 -31.98
CA LYS A 344 6.54 2.50 -32.82
C LYS A 344 6.42 1.06 -33.30
N HIS A 345 7.54 0.42 -33.64
CA HIS A 345 7.56 -0.99 -34.02
C HIS A 345 7.09 -1.89 -32.87
N ALA A 346 7.58 -1.65 -31.65
CA ALA A 346 7.19 -2.40 -30.45
C ALA A 346 5.74 -2.13 -30.01
N LEU A 347 5.18 -0.95 -30.30
CA LEU A 347 3.78 -0.61 -30.00
C LEU A 347 2.78 -1.35 -30.90
N ARG A 348 3.12 -1.62 -32.18
CA ARG A 348 2.21 -2.28 -33.14
C ARG A 348 1.63 -3.62 -32.65
N PRO A 349 2.43 -4.60 -32.16
CA PRO A 349 1.88 -5.84 -31.64
C PRO A 349 0.99 -5.61 -30.40
N LEU A 350 1.33 -4.66 -29.53
CA LEU A 350 0.53 -4.33 -28.35
C LEU A 350 -0.84 -3.74 -28.72
N ILE A 351 -0.90 -2.89 -29.75
CA ILE A 351 -2.15 -2.35 -30.29
C ILE A 351 -3.02 -3.50 -30.84
N ALA A 352 -2.41 -4.48 -31.49
CA ALA A 352 -3.11 -5.62 -32.07
C ALA A 352 -3.74 -6.56 -31.01
N GLU A 353 -3.25 -6.56 -29.76
CA GLU A 353 -3.84 -7.33 -28.66
C GLU A 353 -5.27 -6.86 -28.31
N ASN A 354 -5.66 -5.63 -28.70
CA ASN A 354 -6.99 -5.06 -28.49
C ASN A 354 -7.51 -5.16 -27.03
N GLN A 355 -6.58 -5.08 -26.08
CA GLN A 355 -6.84 -4.99 -24.64
C GLN A 355 -6.27 -3.69 -24.07
N THR A 356 -6.74 -3.28 -22.91
CA THR A 356 -6.20 -2.10 -22.22
C THR A 356 -4.78 -2.39 -21.74
N ILE A 357 -3.83 -1.57 -22.18
CA ILE A 357 -2.41 -1.67 -21.81
C ILE A 357 -1.92 -0.30 -21.37
N TYR A 358 -1.25 -0.23 -20.23
CA TYR A 358 -0.59 1.00 -19.79
C TYR A 358 0.87 0.96 -20.20
N ALA A 359 1.30 1.99 -20.92
CA ALA A 359 2.65 2.09 -21.45
C ALA A 359 3.43 3.24 -20.80
N GLU A 360 4.64 2.91 -20.34
CA GLU A 360 5.71 3.86 -20.10
C GLU A 360 6.64 3.89 -21.30
N ILE A 361 6.83 5.07 -21.88
CA ILE A 361 7.58 5.24 -23.12
C ILE A 361 8.75 6.18 -22.86
N ILE A 362 9.96 5.67 -23.03
CA ILE A 362 11.20 6.37 -22.73
C ILE A 362 11.99 6.54 -24.03
N TYR A 363 12.01 7.76 -24.57
CA TYR A 363 12.87 8.08 -25.70
C TYR A 363 14.30 8.34 -25.23
N ASP A 364 15.24 7.56 -25.77
CA ASP A 364 16.68 7.69 -25.55
C ASP A 364 17.50 7.72 -26.85
N GLY A 365 16.82 7.88 -27.99
CA GLY A 365 17.44 8.06 -29.31
C GLY A 365 18.37 9.28 -29.37
N GLN A 366 19.30 9.26 -30.33
CA GLN A 366 20.33 10.31 -30.45
C GLN A 366 19.79 11.65 -30.97
N ALA A 367 18.75 11.61 -31.80
CA ALA A 367 18.17 12.81 -32.42
C ALA A 367 17.36 13.63 -31.39
N LEU A 368 17.35 14.96 -31.54
CA LEU A 368 16.45 15.83 -30.77
C LEU A 368 15.05 15.77 -31.37
N GLU A 369 14.11 15.17 -30.64
CA GLU A 369 12.70 15.10 -31.01
C GLU A 369 11.82 15.87 -30.02
N PRO A 370 11.73 17.22 -30.13
CA PRO A 370 10.97 18.03 -29.18
C PRO A 370 9.45 17.75 -29.22
N ASN A 371 8.94 17.19 -30.32
CA ASN A 371 7.53 16.82 -30.48
C ASN A 371 7.25 15.34 -30.18
N PHE A 372 8.24 14.57 -29.71
CA PHE A 372 8.13 13.12 -29.49
C PHE A 372 6.85 12.72 -28.74
N ALA A 373 6.56 13.38 -27.62
CA ALA A 373 5.39 13.07 -26.81
C ALA A 373 4.05 13.33 -27.54
N LYS A 374 4.00 14.35 -28.41
CA LYS A 374 2.82 14.64 -29.24
C LYS A 374 2.65 13.57 -30.31
N ASP A 375 3.74 13.17 -30.95
CA ASP A 375 3.72 12.20 -32.05
C ASP A 375 3.34 10.80 -31.57
N ILE A 376 3.83 10.38 -30.40
CA ILE A 376 3.42 9.12 -29.77
C ILE A 376 1.92 9.13 -29.40
N LYS A 377 1.41 10.22 -28.82
CA LYS A 377 -0.02 10.34 -28.50
C LYS A 377 -0.89 10.30 -29.76
N ALA A 378 -0.46 10.96 -30.83
CA ALA A 378 -1.15 10.88 -32.12
C ALA A 378 -1.13 9.46 -32.70
N PHE A 379 0.01 8.77 -32.60
CA PHE A 379 0.15 7.38 -33.06
C PHE A 379 -0.74 6.39 -32.28
N LEU A 380 -1.02 6.65 -31.01
CA LEU A 380 -1.86 5.82 -30.14
C LEU A 380 -3.32 6.29 -30.05
N THR A 381 -3.70 7.30 -30.83
CA THR A 381 -5.09 7.77 -30.89
C THR A 381 -6.02 6.65 -31.35
N ASP A 382 -7.18 6.52 -30.70
CA ASP A 382 -8.18 5.47 -30.92
C ASP A 382 -7.69 4.03 -30.68
N THR A 383 -6.58 3.86 -29.94
CA THR A 383 -6.11 2.54 -29.47
C THR A 383 -6.42 2.33 -28.00
N LYS A 384 -6.35 1.07 -27.54
CA LYS A 384 -6.44 0.71 -26.11
C LYS A 384 -5.10 0.76 -25.36
N VAL A 385 -4.02 1.15 -26.04
CA VAL A 385 -2.71 1.34 -25.43
C VAL A 385 -2.62 2.77 -24.95
N LEU A 386 -2.60 2.97 -23.63
CA LEU A 386 -2.59 4.28 -23.00
C LEU A 386 -1.15 4.66 -22.61
N PRO A 387 -0.54 5.69 -23.21
CA PRO A 387 0.80 6.14 -22.85
C PRO A 387 0.73 7.02 -21.59
N LEU A 388 0.76 6.38 -20.42
CA LEU A 388 0.57 7.06 -19.14
C LEU A 388 1.78 7.89 -18.71
N ASN A 389 2.97 7.51 -19.15
CA ASN A 389 4.21 8.24 -18.94
C ASN A 389 5.02 8.27 -20.23
N ILE A 390 5.42 9.48 -20.66
CA ILE A 390 6.29 9.67 -21.82
C ILE A 390 7.47 10.53 -21.39
N GLN A 391 8.66 9.98 -21.47
CA GLN A 391 9.91 10.66 -21.11
C GLN A 391 10.78 10.85 -22.35
N ASN A 392 11.40 12.02 -22.47
CA ASN A 392 12.41 12.29 -23.49
C ASN A 392 13.75 12.55 -22.80
N ASN A 393 14.54 11.49 -22.63
CA ASN A 393 15.81 11.56 -21.92
C ASN A 393 16.85 12.36 -22.70
N THR A 394 16.82 12.34 -24.03
CA THR A 394 17.75 13.10 -24.86
C THR A 394 17.49 14.60 -24.77
N GLN A 395 16.22 15.02 -24.83
CA GLN A 395 15.86 16.41 -24.59
C GLN A 395 16.14 16.83 -23.14
N ARG A 396 15.85 15.98 -22.15
CA ARG A 396 16.18 16.25 -20.74
C ARG A 396 17.68 16.45 -20.54
N ARG A 397 18.52 15.57 -21.09
CA ARG A 397 19.98 15.70 -21.05
C ARG A 397 20.44 16.98 -21.74
N HIS A 398 19.90 17.29 -22.91
CA HIS A 398 20.25 18.52 -23.63
C HIS A 398 19.89 19.77 -22.82
N VAL A 399 18.70 19.84 -22.21
CA VAL A 399 18.31 20.95 -21.34
C VAL A 399 19.25 21.05 -20.12
N LEU A 400 19.55 19.94 -19.46
CA LEU A 400 20.45 19.89 -18.30
C LEU A 400 21.90 20.28 -18.64
N GLN A 401 22.37 19.94 -19.84
CA GLN A 401 23.69 20.33 -20.35
C GLN A 401 23.70 21.78 -20.86
N SER A 402 22.56 22.29 -21.35
CA SER A 402 22.40 23.71 -21.73
C SER A 402 22.39 24.62 -20.51
N THR A 403 21.99 24.11 -19.33
CA THR A 403 22.20 24.74 -18.03
C THR A 403 23.64 24.55 -17.54
N HIS A 404 24.61 25.10 -18.26
CA HIS A 404 25.93 25.39 -17.71
C HIS A 404 25.93 26.74 -16.99
N HIS A 405 25.34 26.78 -15.80
CA HIS A 405 25.91 27.35 -14.56
C HIS A 405 24.85 27.19 -13.45
N ASP A 406 25.15 26.33 -12.48
CA ASP A 406 24.60 26.41 -11.12
C ASP A 406 25.12 27.70 -10.46
N GLU A 407 24.71 28.85 -10.97
CA GLU A 407 24.88 30.12 -10.29
C GLU A 407 23.63 30.36 -9.46
N ASN A 408 23.81 30.28 -8.14
CA ASN A 408 22.83 30.75 -7.19
C ASN A 408 22.53 32.22 -7.51
N LEU A 409 21.27 32.66 -7.42
CA LEU A 409 20.91 34.09 -7.59
C LEU A 409 21.73 35.03 -6.68
N LYS A 410 22.29 34.50 -5.59
CA LYS A 410 23.21 35.21 -4.69
C LYS A 410 24.63 35.45 -5.24
N GLN A 411 25.03 34.75 -6.30
CA GLN A 411 26.35 34.83 -6.94
C GLN A 411 26.32 35.61 -8.26
N LEU A 412 25.12 35.89 -8.78
CA LEU A 412 24.93 36.69 -9.99
C LEU A 412 24.88 38.17 -9.65
N THR A 413 25.58 38.99 -10.43
CA THR A 413 25.35 40.43 -10.40
C THR A 413 24.03 40.77 -11.08
N THR A 414 23.48 41.94 -10.79
CA THR A 414 22.29 42.45 -11.48
C THR A 414 22.50 42.59 -12.99
N MET A 415 23.74 42.83 -13.42
CA MET A 415 24.11 42.85 -14.84
C MET A 415 24.02 41.46 -15.47
N ASP A 416 24.54 40.42 -14.81
CA ASP A 416 24.50 39.05 -15.36
C ASP A 416 23.05 38.56 -15.59
N VAL A 417 22.14 38.95 -14.70
CA VAL A 417 20.70 38.67 -14.85
C VAL A 417 20.11 39.43 -16.03
N PHE A 418 20.51 40.69 -16.23
CA PHE A 418 20.04 41.52 -17.34
C PHE A 418 20.53 40.99 -18.69
N GLU A 419 21.79 40.55 -18.80
CA GLU A 419 22.33 39.95 -20.03
C GLU A 419 21.57 38.68 -20.43
N ARG A 420 21.29 37.80 -19.47
CA ARG A 420 20.48 36.58 -19.71
C ARG A 420 19.07 36.91 -20.17
N LEU A 421 18.49 38.01 -19.73
CA LEU A 421 17.18 38.48 -20.19
C LEU A 421 17.24 38.94 -21.66
N LEU A 422 18.30 39.66 -22.04
CA LEU A 422 18.52 40.10 -23.43
C LEU A 422 18.71 38.91 -24.37
N ASP A 423 19.46 37.90 -23.93
CA ASP A 423 19.65 36.64 -24.68
C ASP A 423 18.33 35.89 -24.87
N ARG A 424 17.53 35.76 -23.80
CA ARG A 424 16.21 35.11 -23.87
C ARG A 424 15.23 35.82 -24.81
N ARG A 425 15.36 37.14 -24.96
CA ARG A 425 14.53 37.95 -25.87
C ARG A 425 15.07 38.02 -27.29
N ALA A 426 16.17 37.34 -27.59
CA ALA A 426 16.81 37.31 -28.90
C ALA A 426 17.11 38.72 -29.46
N VAL A 427 17.51 39.65 -28.59
CA VAL A 427 17.90 41.02 -28.97
C VAL A 427 19.15 40.98 -29.84
N SER A 428 19.26 41.86 -30.84
CA SER A 428 20.44 41.94 -31.71
C SER A 428 21.68 42.42 -30.94
N ASN A 429 22.88 42.03 -31.39
CA ASN A 429 24.11 42.39 -30.65
C ASN A 429 24.35 43.90 -30.61
N ASP A 430 24.00 44.63 -31.68
CA ASP A 430 24.14 46.08 -31.75
C ASP A 430 23.23 46.79 -30.72
N GLU A 431 22.00 46.29 -30.53
CA GLU A 431 21.06 46.83 -29.53
C GLU A 431 21.42 46.43 -28.10
N LYS A 432 22.07 45.28 -27.90
CA LYS A 432 22.49 44.82 -26.56
C LYS A 432 23.48 45.78 -25.92
N ASP A 433 24.45 46.28 -26.68
CA ASP A 433 25.49 47.15 -26.13
C ASP A 433 24.91 48.50 -25.68
N GLU A 434 23.99 49.07 -26.45
CA GLU A 434 23.28 50.30 -26.05
C GLU A 434 22.41 50.09 -24.79
N LEU A 435 21.69 48.96 -24.72
CA LEU A 435 20.83 48.64 -23.57
C LEU A 435 21.63 48.35 -22.30
N LYS A 436 22.80 47.72 -22.40
CA LYS A 436 23.69 47.50 -21.26
C LYS A 436 24.21 48.81 -20.68
N VAL A 437 24.63 49.74 -21.53
CA VAL A 437 25.09 51.08 -21.10
C VAL A 437 23.97 51.85 -20.40
N ALA A 438 22.76 51.84 -20.97
CA ALA A 438 21.60 52.50 -20.36
C ALA A 438 21.25 51.89 -18.99
N TYR A 439 21.29 50.56 -18.88
CA TYR A 439 21.02 49.85 -17.63
C TYR A 439 22.05 50.16 -16.55
N GLN A 440 23.36 50.19 -16.87
CA GLN A 440 24.41 50.58 -15.93
C GLN A 440 24.20 51.99 -15.40
N HIS A 441 23.86 52.93 -16.28
CA HIS A 441 23.63 54.32 -15.90
C HIS A 441 22.43 54.46 -14.94
N ILE A 442 21.34 53.72 -15.17
CA ILE A 442 20.18 53.71 -14.28
C ILE A 442 20.53 53.12 -12.90
N ILE A 443 21.25 52.00 -12.86
CA ILE A 443 21.67 51.38 -11.59
C ILE A 443 22.59 52.32 -10.81
N GLN A 444 23.52 52.99 -11.49
CA GLN A 444 24.42 53.95 -10.88
C GLN A 444 23.66 55.17 -10.31
N VAL A 445 22.71 55.74 -11.06
CA VAL A 445 21.86 56.84 -10.56
C VAL A 445 21.04 56.41 -9.34
N ILE A 446 20.53 55.18 -9.33
CA ILE A 446 19.79 54.63 -8.18
C ILE A 446 20.71 54.50 -6.96
N HIS A 447 21.94 54.00 -7.13
CA HIS A 447 22.90 53.88 -6.02
C HIS A 447 23.40 55.25 -5.52
N GLU A 448 23.57 56.23 -6.41
CA GLU A 448 23.98 57.59 -6.04
C GLU A 448 22.86 58.39 -5.34
N GLN A 449 21.59 58.04 -5.56
CA GLN A 449 20.43 58.63 -4.89
C GLN A 449 20.07 57.96 -3.56
N ASP A 450 20.65 56.80 -3.25
CA ASP A 450 20.39 56.06 -2.02
C ASP A 450 21.35 56.50 -0.89
N VAL A 451 21.10 57.68 -0.31
CA VAL A 451 21.94 58.29 0.75
C VAL A 451 21.70 57.65 2.14
N GLN A 452 21.02 56.49 2.25
CA GLN A 452 20.76 55.82 3.54
C GLN A 452 20.77 54.29 3.48
N ALA A 453 21.73 53.67 2.79
CA ALA A 453 21.95 52.23 2.87
C ALA A 453 23.38 51.89 3.34
N ASP A 454 23.63 52.08 4.64
CA ASP A 454 24.58 51.28 5.43
C ASP A 454 23.78 50.47 6.47
#